data_AF-A0A7W0UW49-F1
#
_entry.id   AF-A0A7W0UW49-F1
#
_cell.length_a   1.000
_cell.length_b   1.000
_cell.length_c   1.000
_cell.angle_alpha   90.00
_cell.angle_beta   90.00
_cell.angle_gamma   90.00
#
_symmetry.space_group_name_H-M   'P 1'
#
loop_
_entity.id
_entity.type
_entity.pdbx_description
1 polymer ?
#
loop_
_entity_poly.entity_id
_entity_poly.type
_entity_poly.pdbx_seq_one_letter_code
_entity_poly.pdbx_strand_id
1 'polypeptide(L)'
;MQEIEIREVSAEETRLLRSAILRPQQPNEESIYPKDDAPDTLHLGAYLNGELVGVASVYNEPPPSETNGDAWRLRGMAIRTDVQRRGCGRALLERCIDDVRARGATRLWCNARTTAVGFYQALGFSVQGEEFARDGYPHVMMLRKTGPPAA
;
A
#
# COMPACT_ATOMS: atom_id res chain seq x y z
N MET A 1 2.49 17.14 20.77
CA MET A 1 3.11 16.37 19.68
C MET A 1 1.99 15.69 18.93
N GLN A 2 2.09 15.55 17.59
CA GLN A 2 1.14 14.75 16.83
C GLN A 2 1.52 13.28 17.02
N GLU A 3 0.57 12.45 17.44
CA GLU A 3 0.79 11.02 17.67
C GLU A 3 0.34 10.24 16.43
N ILE A 4 1.29 9.54 15.81
CA ILE A 4 1.04 8.64 14.68
C ILE A 4 1.14 7.21 15.20
N GLU A 5 0.07 6.46 15.04
CA GLU A 5 0.00 5.04 15.39
C GLU A 5 -0.35 4.22 14.14
N ILE A 6 0.31 3.09 13.94
CA ILE A 6 -0.02 2.15 12.88
C ILE A 6 -0.53 0.85 13.49
N ARG A 7 -1.76 0.45 13.12
CA ARG A 7 -2.41 -0.77 13.61
C ARG A 7 -3.03 -1.57 12.48
N GLU A 8 -3.29 -2.84 12.75
CA GLU A 8 -4.12 -3.64 11.85
C GLU A 8 -5.56 -3.13 11.86
N VAL A 9 -6.19 -3.19 10.69
CA VAL A 9 -7.59 -2.78 10.49
C VAL A 9 -8.31 -3.84 9.68
N SER A 10 -9.63 -3.81 9.67
CA SER A 10 -10.44 -4.70 8.82
C SER A 10 -10.36 -4.30 7.34
N ALA A 11 -10.65 -5.25 6.45
CA ALA A 11 -10.85 -4.96 5.02
C ALA A 11 -11.93 -3.87 4.82
N GLU A 12 -13.00 -3.91 5.61
CA GLU A 12 -14.10 -2.94 5.58
C GLU A 12 -13.63 -1.50 5.86
N GLU A 13 -12.84 -1.30 6.92
CA GLU A 13 -12.24 0.01 7.23
C GLU A 13 -11.38 0.54 6.07
N THR A 14 -10.66 -0.34 5.37
CA THR A 14 -9.90 0.08 4.18
C THR A 14 -10.79 0.51 3.02
N ARG A 15 -11.91 -0.18 2.79
CA ARG A 15 -12.81 0.10 1.65
C ARG A 15 -13.39 1.52 1.74
N LEU A 16 -13.76 1.97 2.93
CA LEU A 16 -14.28 3.33 3.16
C LEU A 16 -13.29 4.41 2.73
N LEU A 17 -12.04 4.32 3.19
CA LEU A 17 -11.01 5.31 2.85
C LEU A 17 -10.55 5.20 1.39
N ARG A 18 -10.44 3.99 0.84
CA ARG A 18 -10.11 3.78 -0.58
C ARG A 18 -11.16 4.41 -1.49
N SER A 19 -12.45 4.21 -1.19
CA SER A 19 -13.53 4.82 -1.96
C SER A 19 -13.44 6.34 -1.92
N ALA A 20 -13.34 6.92 -0.72
CA ALA A 20 -13.28 8.37 -0.55
C ALA A 20 -12.04 9.03 -1.19
N ILE A 21 -10.88 8.36 -1.19
CA ILE A 21 -9.60 8.98 -1.58
C ILE A 21 -9.16 8.55 -2.98
N LEU A 22 -9.20 7.25 -3.28
CA LEU A 22 -8.68 6.72 -4.53
C LEU A 22 -9.73 6.77 -5.64
N ARG A 23 -11.01 6.61 -5.29
CA ARG A 23 -12.09 6.42 -6.26
C ARG A 23 -13.35 7.26 -5.94
N PRO A 24 -13.23 8.57 -5.62
CA PRO A 24 -14.36 9.38 -5.12
C PRO A 24 -15.53 9.54 -6.11
N GLN A 25 -15.33 9.19 -7.38
CA GLN A 25 -16.33 9.32 -8.45
C GLN A 25 -16.83 7.95 -8.96
N GLN A 26 -16.49 6.86 -8.27
CA GLN A 26 -16.89 5.50 -8.65
C GLN A 26 -17.76 4.88 -7.56
N PRO A 27 -18.54 3.82 -7.88
CA PRO A 27 -19.27 3.05 -6.88
C PRO A 27 -18.34 2.47 -5.81
N ASN A 28 -18.84 2.31 -4.58
CA ASN A 28 -18.03 1.81 -3.45
C ASN A 28 -17.48 0.40 -3.71
N GLU A 29 -18.19 -0.40 -4.50
CA GLU A 29 -17.84 -1.76 -4.90
C GLU A 29 -16.50 -1.82 -5.64
N GLU A 30 -16.12 -0.74 -6.35
CA GLU A 30 -14.82 -0.61 -7.03
C GLU A 30 -13.63 -0.52 -6.06
N SER A 31 -13.90 -0.32 -4.75
CA SER A 31 -12.90 -0.32 -3.69
C SER A 31 -12.77 -1.68 -2.98
N ILE A 32 -13.58 -2.67 -3.37
CA ILE A 32 -13.48 -4.07 -2.93
C ILE A 32 -12.48 -4.76 -3.87
N TYR A 33 -11.33 -5.20 -3.33
CA TYR A 33 -10.31 -5.86 -4.14
C TYR A 33 -10.39 -7.38 -3.98
N PRO A 34 -10.09 -8.16 -5.05
CA PRO A 34 -10.29 -9.62 -5.04
C PRO A 34 -9.59 -10.40 -3.91
N LYS A 35 -8.49 -9.86 -3.36
CA LYS A 35 -7.71 -10.49 -2.30
C LYS A 35 -7.93 -9.87 -0.92
N ASP A 36 -8.84 -8.90 -0.77
CA ASP A 36 -9.06 -8.28 0.54
C ASP A 36 -9.47 -9.31 1.60
N ASP A 37 -10.33 -10.27 1.27
CA ASP A 37 -10.80 -11.28 2.23
C ASP A 37 -9.93 -12.55 2.26
N ALA A 38 -8.76 -12.53 1.61
CA ALA A 38 -7.82 -13.66 1.65
C ALA A 38 -7.14 -13.74 3.03
N PRO A 39 -6.94 -14.94 3.59
CA PRO A 39 -6.47 -15.12 4.97
C PRO A 39 -5.04 -14.63 5.21
N ASP A 40 -4.24 -14.51 4.17
CA ASP A 40 -2.85 -14.02 4.21
C ASP A 40 -2.72 -12.52 3.93
N THR A 41 -3.82 -11.84 3.58
CA THR A 41 -3.84 -10.39 3.36
C THR A 41 -3.78 -9.64 4.69
N LEU A 42 -2.87 -8.67 4.75
CA LEU A 42 -2.75 -7.75 5.86
C LEU A 42 -3.28 -6.38 5.45
N HIS A 43 -4.11 -5.81 6.31
CA HIS A 43 -4.61 -4.45 6.18
C HIS A 43 -4.09 -3.61 7.34
N LEU A 44 -3.48 -2.48 7.03
CA LEU A 44 -2.95 -1.56 8.03
C LEU A 44 -3.63 -0.20 7.90
N GLY A 45 -3.89 0.41 9.05
CA GLY A 45 -4.41 1.76 9.19
C GLY A 45 -3.41 2.67 9.88
N ALA A 46 -3.25 3.89 9.36
CA ALA A 46 -2.54 4.97 10.01
C ALA A 46 -3.53 5.83 10.79
N TYR A 47 -3.30 5.96 12.09
CA TYR A 47 -4.07 6.78 13.00
C TYR A 47 -3.28 8.04 13.35
N LEU A 48 -3.94 9.20 13.28
CA LEU A 48 -3.38 10.47 13.70
C LEU A 48 -4.25 11.04 14.81
N ASN A 49 -3.72 11.12 16.02
CA ASN A 49 -4.46 11.51 17.23
C ASN A 49 -5.74 10.68 17.43
N GLY A 50 -5.67 9.36 17.19
CA GLY A 50 -6.78 8.42 17.37
C GLY A 50 -7.77 8.32 16.20
N GLU A 51 -7.62 9.13 15.15
CA GLU A 51 -8.49 9.08 13.96
C GLU A 51 -7.83 8.29 12.81
N LEU A 52 -8.57 7.38 12.16
CA LEU A 52 -8.10 6.67 10.98
C LEU A 52 -7.96 7.63 9.80
N VAL A 53 -6.72 7.90 9.39
CA VAL A 53 -6.42 8.87 8.33
C VAL A 53 -5.79 8.27 7.08
N GLY A 54 -5.40 7.00 7.14
CA GLY A 54 -4.82 6.34 5.98
C GLY A 54 -4.86 4.83 6.08
N VAL A 55 -4.81 4.16 4.94
CA VAL A 55 -4.88 2.70 4.85
C VAL A 55 -3.92 2.18 3.80
N ALA A 56 -3.47 0.94 4.00
CA ALA A 56 -2.67 0.17 3.06
C ALA A 56 -3.04 -1.30 3.18
N SER A 57 -2.78 -2.08 2.13
CA SER A 57 -2.97 -3.53 2.19
C SER A 57 -1.86 -4.24 1.44
N VAL A 58 -1.39 -5.34 2.01
CA VAL A 58 -0.31 -6.15 1.47
C VAL A 58 -0.69 -7.61 1.49
N TYR A 59 -0.34 -8.34 0.43
CA TYR A 59 -0.58 -9.78 0.32
C TYR A 59 0.48 -10.44 -0.55
N ASN A 60 0.66 -11.75 -0.41
CA ASN A 60 1.63 -12.49 -1.22
C ASN A 60 1.14 -12.57 -2.67
N GLU A 61 1.91 -11.99 -3.58
CA GLU A 61 1.64 -12.03 -5.00
C GLU A 61 2.94 -11.67 -5.75
N PRO A 62 3.45 -12.55 -6.61
CA PRO A 62 4.59 -12.20 -7.44
C PRO A 62 4.23 -11.10 -8.46
N PRO A 63 5.21 -10.29 -8.91
CA PRO A 63 5.05 -9.46 -10.10
C PRO A 63 4.58 -10.29 -11.31
N PRO A 64 3.85 -9.71 -12.28
CA PRO A 64 3.23 -10.47 -13.39
C PRO A 64 4.17 -11.34 -14.23
N SER A 65 5.46 -11.00 -14.30
CA SER A 65 6.49 -11.72 -15.04
C SER A 65 7.20 -12.82 -14.23
N GLU A 66 6.76 -13.07 -12.99
CA GLU A 66 7.42 -13.96 -12.04
C GLU A 66 6.44 -14.93 -11.38
N THR A 67 6.97 -16.00 -10.80
CA THR A 67 6.18 -17.04 -10.11
C THR A 67 6.71 -17.37 -8.72
N ASN A 68 7.76 -16.69 -8.25
CA ASN A 68 8.35 -16.91 -6.93
C ASN A 68 7.48 -16.30 -5.81
N GLY A 69 7.36 -17.02 -4.69
CA GLY A 69 6.55 -16.58 -3.55
C GLY A 69 7.24 -15.58 -2.62
N ASP A 70 8.40 -15.04 -2.98
CA ASP A 70 9.21 -14.16 -2.11
C ASP A 70 8.85 -12.66 -2.24
N ALA A 71 7.93 -12.33 -3.15
CA ALA A 71 7.44 -10.97 -3.37
C ALA A 71 6.02 -10.77 -2.85
N TRP A 72 5.79 -9.59 -2.27
CA TRP A 72 4.49 -9.15 -1.80
C TRP A 72 4.04 -7.92 -2.58
N ARG A 73 2.72 -7.76 -2.73
CA ARG A 73 2.14 -6.62 -3.41
C ARG A 73 1.48 -5.67 -2.44
N LEU A 74 1.84 -4.39 -2.51
CA LEU A 74 1.12 -3.29 -1.87
C LEU A 74 -0.02 -2.79 -2.75
N ARG A 75 -1.18 -2.60 -2.14
CA ARG A 75 -2.43 -2.13 -2.75
C ARG A 75 -3.15 -1.15 -1.82
N GLY A 76 -3.99 -0.31 -2.42
CA GLY A 76 -4.94 0.53 -1.68
C GLY A 76 -4.28 1.55 -0.76
N MET A 77 -3.02 1.93 -1.02
CA MET A 77 -2.31 2.94 -0.24
C MET A 77 -2.97 4.31 -0.42
N ALA A 78 -3.61 4.80 0.63
CA ALA A 78 -4.38 6.04 0.63
C ALA A 78 -4.20 6.79 1.95
N ILE A 79 -3.87 8.07 1.88
CA ILE A 79 -3.83 8.99 3.04
C ILE A 79 -4.78 10.15 2.73
N ARG A 80 -5.64 10.52 3.68
CA ARG A 80 -6.54 11.67 3.54
C ARG A 80 -5.75 12.93 3.19
N THR A 81 -6.26 13.69 2.23
CA THR A 81 -5.55 14.82 1.61
C THR A 81 -5.22 15.94 2.61
N ASP A 82 -6.06 16.16 3.61
CA ASP A 82 -5.91 17.18 4.65
C ASP A 82 -4.78 16.88 5.67
N VAL A 83 -4.32 15.64 5.74
CA VAL A 83 -3.23 15.21 6.65
C VAL A 83 -2.01 14.65 5.92
N GLN A 84 -1.95 14.76 4.59
CA GLN A 84 -0.76 14.40 3.83
C GLN A 84 0.45 15.27 4.22
N ARG A 85 1.66 14.76 3.94
CA ARG A 85 2.95 15.39 4.28
C ARG A 85 3.20 15.59 5.78
N ARG A 86 2.48 14.85 6.65
CA ARG A 86 2.68 14.80 8.11
C ARG A 86 3.42 13.56 8.62
N GLY A 87 3.87 12.68 7.71
CA GLY A 87 4.59 11.45 8.06
C GLY A 87 3.74 10.18 8.09
N CYS A 88 2.40 10.27 8.12
CA CYS A 88 1.51 9.10 8.18
C CYS A 88 1.76 8.08 7.05
N GLY A 89 1.93 8.56 5.81
CA GLY A 89 2.20 7.68 4.66
C GLY A 89 3.52 6.94 4.75
N ARG A 90 4.57 7.60 5.26
CA ARG A 90 5.87 6.97 5.50
C ARG A 90 5.76 5.90 6.58
N ALA A 91 5.20 6.26 7.74
CA ALA A 91 5.07 5.34 8.87
C ALA A 91 4.24 4.09 8.49
N LEU A 92 3.16 4.29 7.73
CA LEU A 92 2.32 3.19 7.25
C LEU A 92 3.08 2.27 6.28
N LEU A 93 3.82 2.82 5.31
CA LEU A 93 4.58 2.01 4.36
C LEU A 93 5.76 1.29 5.02
N GLU A 94 6.46 1.94 5.95
CA GLU A 94 7.55 1.33 6.72
C GLU A 94 7.03 0.14 7.54
N ARG A 95 5.87 0.29 8.20
CA ARG A 95 5.22 -0.84 8.89
C ARG A 95 4.82 -1.96 7.93
N CYS A 96 4.23 -1.64 6.76
CA CYS A 96 3.96 -2.65 5.73
C CYS A 96 5.23 -3.43 5.35
N ILE A 97 6.35 -2.74 5.15
CA ILE A 97 7.64 -3.33 4.79
C ILE A 97 8.12 -4.28 5.89
N ASP A 98 8.05 -3.86 7.15
CA ASP A 98 8.49 -4.66 8.29
C ASP A 98 7.64 -5.92 8.44
N ASP A 99 6.31 -5.80 8.32
CA ASP A 99 5.38 -6.93 8.45
C ASP A 99 5.58 -7.96 7.32
N VAL A 100 5.76 -7.53 6.07
CA VAL A 100 6.03 -8.49 4.98
C VAL A 100 7.43 -9.10 5.10
N ARG A 101 8.43 -8.35 5.58
CA ARG A 101 9.79 -8.86 5.82
C ARG A 101 9.78 -9.93 6.91
N ALA A 102 9.03 -9.73 7.98
CA ALA A 102 8.83 -10.73 9.04
C ALA A 102 8.17 -12.02 8.52
N ARG A 103 7.38 -11.92 7.43
CA ARG A 103 6.78 -13.06 6.72
C ARG A 103 7.67 -13.65 5.62
N GLY A 104 8.95 -13.28 5.58
CA GLY A 104 9.92 -13.84 4.64
C GLY A 104 9.96 -13.15 3.26
N ALA A 105 9.23 -12.04 3.07
CA ALA A 105 9.32 -11.28 1.83
C ALA A 105 10.72 -10.70 1.65
N THR A 106 11.31 -10.90 0.48
CA THR A 106 12.57 -10.25 0.05
C THR A 106 12.29 -9.00 -0.80
N ARG A 107 11.06 -8.86 -1.30
CA ARG A 107 10.63 -7.81 -2.22
C ARG A 107 9.19 -7.36 -1.94
N LEU A 108 8.96 -6.06 -2.12
CA LEU A 108 7.64 -5.44 -2.10
C LEU A 108 7.46 -4.66 -3.40
N TRP A 109 6.33 -4.86 -4.08
CA TRP A 109 6.01 -4.15 -5.31
C TRP A 109 4.62 -3.53 -5.28
N CYS A 110 4.40 -2.55 -6.16
CA CYS A 110 3.08 -1.97 -6.36
C CYS A 110 2.92 -1.46 -7.79
N ASN A 111 1.68 -1.19 -8.18
CA ASN A 111 1.38 -0.32 -9.32
C ASN A 111 1.10 1.06 -8.74
N ALA A 112 2.08 1.93 -8.77
CA ALA A 112 1.97 3.28 -8.23
C ALA A 112 1.33 4.20 -9.28
N ARG A 113 0.40 5.07 -8.85
CA ARG A 113 0.03 6.24 -9.67
C ARG A 113 1.30 7.06 -9.93
N THR A 114 1.45 7.60 -11.12
CA THR A 114 2.65 8.39 -11.47
C THR A 114 2.86 9.59 -10.55
N THR A 115 1.77 10.18 -10.07
CA THR A 115 1.77 11.26 -9.07
C THR A 115 2.36 10.85 -7.71
N ALA A 116 2.41 9.56 -7.39
CA ALA A 116 2.97 9.01 -6.15
C ALA A 116 4.41 8.47 -6.31
N VAL A 117 5.00 8.52 -7.51
CA VAL A 117 6.34 7.95 -7.78
C VAL A 117 7.41 8.54 -6.86
N GLY A 118 7.41 9.87 -6.67
CA GLY A 118 8.38 10.53 -5.79
C GLY A 118 8.27 10.07 -4.33
N PHE A 119 7.06 9.77 -3.84
CA PHE A 119 6.84 9.22 -2.50
C PHE A 119 7.47 7.83 -2.36
N TYR A 120 7.22 6.93 -3.32
CA TYR A 120 7.79 5.58 -3.30
C TYR A 120 9.31 5.58 -3.50
N GLN A 121 9.84 6.44 -4.37
CA GLN A 121 11.29 6.60 -4.58
C GLN A 121 12.00 7.04 -3.30
N ALA A 122 11.43 8.00 -2.55
CA ALA A 122 11.97 8.45 -1.27
C ALA A 122 12.00 7.33 -0.19
N LEU A 123 11.29 6.23 -0.42
CA LEU A 123 11.23 5.06 0.45
C LEU A 123 11.97 3.84 -0.14
N GLY A 124 12.73 4.05 -1.22
CA GLY A 124 13.63 3.05 -1.79
C GLY A 124 13.02 2.16 -2.87
N PHE A 125 11.86 2.52 -3.42
CA PHE A 125 11.32 1.86 -4.61
C PHE A 125 11.96 2.40 -5.89
N SER A 126 12.10 1.54 -6.89
CA SER A 126 12.50 1.90 -8.24
C SER A 126 11.42 1.55 -9.24
N VAL A 127 11.26 2.39 -10.28
CA VAL A 127 10.33 2.15 -11.39
C VAL A 127 10.78 0.93 -12.18
N GLN A 128 9.82 0.11 -12.59
CA GLN A 128 10.00 -1.09 -13.38
C GLN A 128 9.16 -0.99 -14.65
N GLY A 129 9.81 -0.96 -15.81
CA GLY A 129 9.14 -0.88 -17.11
C GLY A 129 8.51 0.49 -17.40
N GLU A 130 7.53 0.48 -18.30
CA GLU A 130 6.87 1.67 -18.84
C GLU A 130 5.58 2.03 -18.10
N GLU A 131 5.13 3.26 -18.32
CA GLU A 131 3.83 3.73 -17.83
C GLU A 131 2.68 3.01 -18.55
N PHE A 132 1.60 2.72 -17.81
CA PHE A 132 0.38 2.15 -18.36
C PHE A 132 -0.86 2.75 -17.69
N ALA A 133 -1.97 2.77 -18.42
CA ALA A 133 -3.25 3.26 -17.91
C ALA A 133 -3.97 2.16 -17.10
N ARG A 134 -4.50 2.51 -15.94
CA ARG A 134 -5.36 1.65 -15.12
C ARG A 134 -6.38 2.49 -14.38
N ASP A 135 -7.65 2.09 -14.42
CA ASP A 135 -8.77 2.77 -13.75
C ASP A 135 -8.89 4.27 -14.12
N GLY A 136 -8.46 4.65 -15.33
CA GLY A 136 -8.43 6.04 -15.79
C GLY A 136 -7.22 6.87 -15.34
N TYR A 137 -6.26 6.27 -14.64
CA TYR A 137 -5.05 6.97 -14.15
C TYR A 137 -3.77 6.34 -14.72
N PRO A 138 -2.73 7.15 -14.99
CA PRO A 138 -1.42 6.65 -15.37
C PRO A 138 -0.73 6.02 -14.15
N HIS A 139 -0.17 4.83 -14.35
CA HIS A 139 0.54 4.05 -13.35
C HIS A 139 1.88 3.55 -13.89
N VAL A 140 2.82 3.31 -12.98
CA VAL A 140 4.05 2.56 -13.24
C VAL A 140 4.18 1.43 -12.22
N MET A 141 4.76 0.31 -12.62
CA MET A 141 5.14 -0.71 -11.64
C MET A 141 6.37 -0.21 -10.88
N MET A 142 6.41 -0.43 -9.57
CA MET A 142 7.55 -0.08 -8.73
C MET A 142 7.90 -1.23 -7.81
N LEU A 143 9.20 -1.43 -7.56
CA LEU A 143 9.74 -2.53 -6.77
C LEU A 143 10.75 -2.01 -5.74
N ARG A 144 10.75 -2.60 -4.55
CA ARG A 144 11.74 -2.37 -3.50
C ARG A 144 12.20 -3.71 -2.93
N LYS A 145 13.49 -3.85 -2.65
CA LYS A 145 14.01 -4.95 -1.82
C LYS A 145 13.69 -4.64 -0.34
N THR A 146 13.08 -5.57 0.37
CA THR A 146 12.73 -5.41 1.81
C THR A 146 13.92 -5.67 2.72
N GLY A 147 14.96 -6.34 2.22
CA GLY A 147 16.08 -6.87 3.01
C GLY A 147 15.92 -8.36 3.29
N PRO A 148 16.89 -9.01 3.96
CA PRO A 148 16.72 -10.38 4.41
C PRO A 148 15.55 -10.45 5.42
N PRO A 149 14.88 -11.62 5.55
CA PRO A 149 13.90 -11.86 6.61
C PRO A 149 14.49 -11.48 7.97
N ALA A 150 13.65 -11.00 8.89
CA ALA A 150 14.10 -10.84 10.28
C ALA A 150 14.53 -12.22 10.81
N ALA A 151 15.75 -12.30 11.36
CA ALA A 151 16.32 -13.52 11.92
C ALA A 151 15.55 -14.01 13.16
#